data_AF-A0A2W5W2Y6-F1
#
_entry.id   AF-A0A2W5W2Y6-F1
#
_cell.length_a   1.000
_cell.length_b   1.000
_cell.length_c   1.000
_cell.angle_alpha   90.00
_cell.angle_beta   90.00
_cell.angle_gamma   90.00
#
_symmetry.space_group_name_H-M   'P 1'
#
loop_
_entity.id
_entity.type
_entity.pdbx_description
1 polymer ?
#
loop_
_entity_poly.entity_id
_entity_poly.type
_entity_poly.pdbx_seq_one_letter_code
_entity_poly.pdbx_strand_id
1 'polypeptide(L)'
;MNWLRTTATDPYARALADRHYPREHVGSKFFSPPGAKIVLRTECGRAYWVSLFQLPEFVDHAWPGAWQCSAFRNETSLLSSELITQAVAATVAEWGAPLPGGLITFVDAEATRSRRSSRHEPGWCFLRAGFELLADRTSRGFRVLRLSPERFPMPCEPMRRQASLDLRGAA
;
A
#
# COMPACT_ATOMS: atom_id res chain seq x y z
N MET A 1 14.50 -5.12 -3.53
CA MET A 1 13.65 -3.95 -3.26
C MET A 1 13.26 -3.33 -4.60
N ASN A 2 11.98 -3.07 -4.86
CA ASN A 2 11.48 -2.51 -6.13
C ASN A 2 10.76 -1.15 -5.97
N TRP A 3 10.77 -0.59 -4.77
CA TRP A 3 10.00 0.61 -4.43
C TRP A 3 10.88 1.85 -4.42
N LEU A 4 10.39 2.93 -5.03
CA LEU A 4 10.86 4.30 -4.85
C LEU A 4 9.92 5.05 -3.92
N ARG A 5 10.49 5.79 -2.95
CA ARG A 5 9.72 6.74 -2.14
C ARG A 5 9.24 7.90 -3.01
N THR A 6 7.95 8.21 -2.95
CA THR A 6 7.34 9.32 -3.69
C THR A 6 6.28 10.05 -2.84
N THR A 7 5.48 10.93 -3.44
CA THR A 7 4.44 11.70 -2.75
C THR A 7 3.03 11.31 -3.21
N ALA A 8 2.01 11.70 -2.44
CA ALA A 8 0.60 11.51 -2.80
C ALA A 8 0.11 12.36 -3.99
N THR A 9 1.04 13.06 -4.66
CA THR A 9 0.79 13.84 -5.88
C THR A 9 1.59 13.32 -7.08
N ASP A 10 2.28 12.18 -6.92
CA ASP A 10 3.04 11.55 -8.00
C ASP A 10 2.12 11.23 -9.20
N PRO A 11 2.44 11.71 -10.41
CA PRO A 11 1.55 11.59 -11.55
C PRO A 11 1.38 10.14 -12.02
N TYR A 12 2.40 9.28 -11.87
CA TYR A 12 2.33 7.87 -12.26
C TYR A 12 1.46 7.08 -11.27
N ALA A 13 1.68 7.28 -9.97
CA ALA A 13 0.84 6.67 -8.95
C ALA A 13 -0.62 7.17 -9.03
N ARG A 14 -0.84 8.46 -9.33
CA ARG A 14 -2.17 9.03 -9.55
C ARG A 14 -2.90 8.35 -10.72
N ALA A 15 -2.21 8.12 -11.84
CA ALA A 15 -2.82 7.45 -12.99
C ALA A 15 -3.28 6.03 -12.64
N LEU A 16 -2.52 5.30 -11.82
CA LEU A 16 -2.91 3.99 -11.30
C LEU A 16 -4.10 4.09 -10.33
N ALA A 17 -4.07 5.08 -9.43
CA ALA A 17 -5.14 5.31 -8.46
C ALA A 17 -6.46 5.67 -9.12
N ASP A 18 -6.44 6.46 -10.19
CA ASP A 18 -7.63 6.84 -10.98
C ASP A 18 -8.35 5.63 -11.60
N ARG A 19 -7.70 4.47 -11.69
CA ARG A 19 -8.30 3.21 -12.16
C ARG A 19 -8.68 2.24 -11.04
N HIS A 20 -8.44 2.60 -9.77
CA HIS A 20 -8.55 1.70 -8.61
C HIS A 20 -9.84 1.91 -7.83
N TYR A 21 -10.52 0.83 -7.43
CA TYR A 21 -11.83 0.88 -6.75
C TYR A 21 -11.96 1.79 -5.50
N PRO A 22 -10.93 2.03 -4.65
CA PRO A 22 -11.03 2.97 -3.53
C PRO A 22 -11.06 4.44 -3.94
N ARG A 23 -10.84 4.76 -5.22
CA ARG A 23 -10.75 6.13 -5.69
C ARG A 23 -12.13 6.79 -5.71
N GLU A 24 -12.30 7.82 -4.88
CA GLU A 24 -13.54 8.59 -4.81
C GLU A 24 -13.62 9.68 -5.90
N HIS A 25 -12.51 10.41 -6.13
CA HIS A 25 -12.47 11.55 -7.05
C HIS A 25 -11.40 11.39 -8.12
N VAL A 26 -11.77 10.82 -9.26
CA VAL A 26 -10.88 10.64 -10.43
C VAL A 26 -10.31 12.00 -10.90
N GLY A 27 -9.02 12.04 -11.19
CA GLY A 27 -8.33 13.23 -11.69
C GLY A 27 -7.85 14.20 -10.59
N SER A 28 -8.34 14.06 -9.34
CA SER A 28 -7.87 14.88 -8.21
C SER A 28 -6.36 14.76 -8.02
N LYS A 29 -5.68 15.87 -7.72
CA LYS A 29 -4.22 15.92 -7.55
C LYS A 29 -3.73 14.96 -6.45
N PHE A 30 -4.46 14.89 -5.34
CA PHE A 30 -4.15 14.00 -4.24
C PHE A 30 -4.95 12.70 -4.37
N PHE A 31 -4.27 11.55 -4.27
CA PHE A 31 -4.90 10.23 -4.39
C PHE A 31 -4.96 9.41 -3.10
N SER A 32 -4.63 10.02 -1.98
CA SER A 32 -4.67 9.40 -0.65
C SER A 32 -5.20 10.39 0.39
N PRO A 33 -5.98 9.93 1.37
CA PRO A 33 -6.51 10.75 2.47
C PRO A 33 -5.40 11.51 3.21
N PRO A 34 -5.67 12.68 3.81
CA PRO A 34 -4.69 13.38 4.66
C PRO A 34 -4.23 12.51 5.85
N GLY A 35 -3.05 12.82 6.40
CA GLY A 35 -2.44 12.07 7.50
C GLY A 35 -0.98 11.69 7.25
N ALA A 36 -0.33 11.11 8.27
CA ALA A 36 1.02 10.59 8.17
C ALA A 36 1.03 9.40 7.20
N LYS A 37 1.79 9.50 6.11
CA LYS A 37 1.74 8.50 5.05
C LYS A 37 3.08 8.25 4.38
N ILE A 38 3.25 7.02 3.92
CA ILE A 38 4.32 6.60 3.04
C ILE A 38 3.69 6.23 1.71
N VAL A 39 4.17 6.87 0.65
CA VAL A 39 3.75 6.57 -0.72
C VAL A 39 4.95 6.00 -1.47
N LEU A 40 4.77 4.82 -2.02
CA LEU A 40 5.78 4.11 -2.80
C LEU A 40 5.26 3.89 -4.23
N ARG A 41 6.17 3.91 -5.20
CA ARG A 41 5.88 3.46 -6.57
C ARG A 41 7.04 2.66 -7.13
N THR A 42 6.78 1.79 -8.09
CA THR A 42 7.87 1.17 -8.86
C THR A 42 8.52 2.18 -9.79
N GLU A 43 9.76 1.91 -10.20
CA GLU A 43 10.50 2.75 -11.15
C GLU A 43 9.72 2.96 -12.45
N CYS A 44 9.17 1.88 -13.01
CA CYS A 44 8.34 1.92 -14.22
C CYS A 44 6.96 2.58 -14.02
N GLY A 45 6.60 2.99 -12.80
CA GLY A 45 5.33 3.68 -12.51
C GLY A 45 4.08 2.82 -12.70
N ARG A 46 4.22 1.49 -12.69
CA ARG A 46 3.13 0.52 -12.91
C ARG A 46 2.66 -0.20 -11.65
N ALA A 47 3.25 0.09 -10.49
CA ALA A 47 2.69 -0.29 -9.20
C ALA A 47 2.86 0.83 -8.18
N TYR A 48 1.94 0.92 -7.23
CA TYR A 48 2.02 1.85 -6.10
C TYR A 48 1.46 1.24 -4.82
N TRP A 49 1.94 1.76 -3.70
CA TRP A 49 1.54 1.38 -2.34
C TRP A 49 1.40 2.64 -1.48
N VAL A 50 0.42 2.62 -0.56
CA VAL A 50 0.24 3.67 0.44
C VAL A 50 0.10 3.04 1.83
N SER A 51 1.06 3.31 2.71
CA SER A 51 0.90 3.15 4.15
C SER A 51 0.33 4.44 4.72
N LEU A 52 -0.70 4.34 5.54
CA LEU A 52 -1.35 5.44 6.23
C LEU A 52 -1.34 5.15 7.73
N PHE A 53 -0.95 6.14 8.52
CA PHE A 53 -1.12 6.15 9.96
C PHE A 53 -2.09 7.28 10.29
N GLN A 54 -3.31 6.89 10.68
CA GLN A 54 -4.30 7.84 11.19
C GLN A 54 -4.13 7.92 12.70
N LEU A 55 -4.14 9.15 13.24
CA LEU A 55 -3.99 9.34 14.68
C LEU A 55 -5.19 8.69 15.40
N PRO A 56 -4.97 8.01 16.54
CA PRO A 56 -6.02 7.33 17.31
C PRO A 56 -7.24 8.22 17.62
N GLU A 57 -7.02 9.51 17.85
CA GLU A 57 -8.06 10.51 18.13
C GLU A 57 -8.98 10.83 16.94
N PHE A 58 -8.61 10.42 15.72
CA PHE A 58 -9.39 10.64 14.50
C PHE A 58 -9.95 9.34 13.90
N VAL A 59 -9.94 8.24 14.65
CA VAL A 59 -10.41 6.93 14.17
C VAL A 59 -11.45 6.31 15.10
N ASP A 60 -12.68 6.24 14.62
CA ASP A 60 -13.78 5.48 15.23
C ASP A 60 -13.96 4.14 14.49
N HIS A 61 -12.87 3.36 14.42
CA HIS A 61 -12.89 2.03 13.82
C HIS A 61 -12.17 1.00 14.70
N ALA A 62 -12.55 -0.27 14.55
CA ALA A 62 -12.25 -1.37 15.45
C ALA A 62 -10.75 -1.76 15.58
N TRP A 63 -9.83 -1.01 14.96
CA TRP A 63 -8.40 -1.34 14.93
C TRP A 63 -7.52 -0.13 15.32
N PRO A 64 -7.70 0.43 16.53
CA PRO A 64 -6.83 1.48 17.03
C PRO A 64 -5.38 1.00 17.10
N GLY A 65 -4.44 1.87 16.77
CA GLY A 65 -3.00 1.56 16.84
C GLY A 65 -2.51 0.58 15.77
N ALA A 66 -3.22 0.43 14.65
CA ALA A 66 -2.73 -0.26 13.45
C ALA A 66 -2.31 0.75 12.37
N TRP A 67 -1.26 0.43 11.62
CA TRP A 67 -1.05 1.07 10.32
C TRP A 67 -2.04 0.51 9.30
N GLN A 68 -2.34 1.28 8.26
CA GLN A 68 -3.23 0.86 7.19
C GLN A 68 -2.51 0.85 5.84
N CYS A 69 -2.64 -0.23 5.09
CA CYS A 69 -2.48 -0.16 3.63
C CYS A 69 -3.75 0.44 3.03
N SER A 70 -3.75 1.75 2.76
CA SER A 70 -4.93 2.44 2.24
C SER A 70 -5.14 2.21 0.74
N ALA A 71 -4.07 1.88 0.00
CA ALA A 71 -4.14 1.56 -1.42
C ALA A 71 -2.94 0.73 -1.88
N PHE A 72 -3.20 -0.27 -2.72
CA PHE A 72 -2.16 -1.04 -3.41
C PHE A 72 -2.67 -1.51 -4.77
N ARG A 73 -1.92 -1.15 -5.82
CA ARG A 73 -2.19 -1.64 -7.18
C ARG A 73 -0.90 -2.06 -7.84
N ASN A 74 -0.94 -3.22 -8.50
CA ASN A 74 0.16 -3.75 -9.28
C ASN A 74 -0.32 -4.05 -10.70
N GLU A 75 0.22 -3.34 -11.69
CA GLU A 75 0.07 -3.61 -13.12
C GLU A 75 1.40 -4.05 -13.76
N THR A 76 2.42 -4.42 -12.96
CA THR A 76 3.69 -5.00 -13.43
C THR A 76 3.60 -6.52 -13.60
N SER A 77 4.68 -7.15 -14.05
CA SER A 77 4.86 -8.62 -14.02
C SER A 77 5.43 -9.15 -12.70
N LEU A 78 5.81 -8.27 -11.76
CA LEU A 78 6.35 -8.67 -10.46
C LEU A 78 5.26 -9.30 -9.60
N LEU A 79 5.65 -10.21 -8.71
CA LEU A 79 4.71 -10.87 -7.83
C LEU A 79 4.15 -9.89 -6.80
N SER A 80 2.83 -9.73 -6.75
CA SER A 80 2.17 -8.80 -5.84
C SER A 80 2.49 -9.06 -4.37
N SER A 81 2.63 -10.31 -3.94
CA SER A 81 2.98 -10.64 -2.54
C SER A 81 4.41 -10.23 -2.17
N GLU A 82 5.35 -10.30 -3.12
CA GLU A 82 6.71 -9.79 -2.91
C GLU A 82 6.71 -8.27 -2.82
N LEU A 83 5.97 -7.59 -3.70
CA LEU A 83 5.82 -6.14 -3.65
C LEU A 83 5.19 -5.68 -2.33
N ILE A 84 4.15 -6.38 -1.84
CA ILE A 84 3.55 -6.10 -0.51
C ILE A 84 4.60 -6.27 0.59
N THR A 85 5.32 -7.40 0.61
CA THR A 85 6.36 -7.67 1.63
C THR A 85 7.43 -6.56 1.63
N GLN A 86 7.90 -6.15 0.45
CA GLN A 86 8.87 -5.07 0.32
C GLN A 86 8.31 -3.71 0.76
N ALA A 87 7.02 -3.45 0.52
CA ALA A 87 6.39 -2.20 0.94
C ALA A 87 6.25 -2.11 2.46
N VAL A 88 5.93 -3.24 3.12
CA VAL A 88 5.92 -3.33 4.57
C VAL A 88 7.33 -3.13 5.12
N ALA A 89 8.36 -3.76 4.54
CA ALA A 89 9.75 -3.57 4.95
C ALA A 89 10.20 -2.09 4.86
N ALA A 90 9.81 -1.39 3.79
CA ALA A 90 10.05 0.04 3.64
C ALA A 90 9.28 0.89 4.66
N THR A 91 8.06 0.46 5.03
CA THR A 91 7.26 1.13 6.05
C THR A 91 7.93 1.06 7.42
N VAL A 92 8.43 -0.12 7.81
CA VAL A 92 9.15 -0.31 9.09
C VAL A 92 10.47 0.43 9.08
N ALA A 93 11.18 0.49 7.94
CA ALA A 93 12.41 1.27 7.84
C ALA A 93 12.18 2.75 8.14
N GLU A 94 11.08 3.33 7.64
CA GLU A 94 10.77 4.76 7.80
C GLU A 94 10.04 5.08 9.12
N TRP A 95 9.15 4.22 9.60
CA TRP A 95 8.35 4.47 10.82
C TRP A 95 8.83 3.73 12.07
N GLY A 96 9.86 2.88 11.96
CA GLY A 96 10.40 2.11 13.07
C GLY A 96 9.57 0.86 13.38
N ALA A 97 9.59 0.42 14.63
CA ALA A 97 8.96 -0.83 15.06
C ALA A 97 7.45 -0.84 14.78
N PRO A 98 6.87 -1.99 14.37
CA PRO A 98 5.44 -2.10 14.13
C PRO A 98 4.63 -1.82 15.41
N LEU A 99 3.51 -1.14 15.25
CA LEU A 99 2.58 -0.90 16.35
C LEU A 99 1.88 -2.20 16.77
N PRO A 100 1.36 -2.32 18.01
CA PRO A 100 0.66 -3.53 18.47
C PRO A 100 -0.52 -3.96 17.56
N GLY A 101 -1.22 -3.00 16.94
CA GLY A 101 -2.28 -3.27 15.98
C GLY A 101 -1.80 -3.90 14.66
N GLY A 102 -0.49 -3.88 14.39
CA GLY A 102 0.11 -4.39 13.17
C GLY A 102 -0.21 -3.50 11.97
N LEU A 103 -0.40 -4.11 10.79
CA LEU A 103 -0.82 -3.41 9.58
C LEU A 103 -2.05 -4.07 8.97
N ILE A 104 -3.10 -3.29 8.77
CA ILE A 104 -4.39 -3.74 8.24
C ILE A 104 -4.62 -3.29 6.80
N THR A 105 -5.46 -4.02 6.08
CA THR A 105 -5.99 -3.62 4.78
C THR A 105 -7.44 -4.08 4.63
N PHE A 106 -8.19 -3.39 3.79
CA PHE A 106 -9.57 -3.73 3.47
C PHE A 106 -9.69 -4.14 1.99
N VAL A 107 -10.22 -5.34 1.76
CA VAL A 107 -10.39 -5.89 0.41
C VAL A 107 -11.85 -6.01 0.05
N ASP A 108 -12.23 -5.29 -1.01
CA ASP A 108 -13.52 -5.46 -1.67
C ASP A 108 -13.49 -6.73 -2.54
N ALA A 109 -14.19 -7.76 -2.08
CA ALA A 109 -14.28 -9.04 -2.78
C ALA A 109 -15.05 -8.93 -4.11
N GLU A 110 -16.01 -8.02 -4.20
CA GLU A 110 -16.81 -7.77 -5.40
C GLU A 110 -15.94 -7.13 -6.48
N ALA A 111 -15.28 -6.02 -6.14
CA ALA A 111 -14.48 -5.23 -7.06
C ALA A 111 -13.24 -5.97 -7.61
N THR A 112 -12.75 -6.97 -6.88
CA THR A 112 -11.59 -7.78 -7.28
C THR A 112 -11.95 -9.06 -8.04
N ARG A 113 -13.22 -9.46 -8.08
CA ARG A 113 -13.64 -10.76 -8.64
C ARG A 113 -13.23 -10.96 -10.09
N SER A 114 -13.48 -9.98 -10.97
CA SER A 114 -13.21 -10.12 -12.41
C SER A 114 -11.72 -10.21 -12.76
N ARG A 115 -10.84 -9.77 -11.85
CA ARG A 115 -9.38 -9.74 -12.05
C ARG A 115 -8.64 -10.82 -11.27
N ARG A 116 -9.36 -11.61 -10.47
CA ARG A 116 -8.81 -12.66 -9.61
C ARG A 116 -9.20 -14.03 -10.18
N SER A 117 -8.27 -14.99 -10.15
CA SER A 117 -8.59 -16.39 -10.41
C SER A 117 -9.69 -16.87 -9.46
N SER A 118 -10.70 -17.56 -9.98
CA SER A 118 -11.80 -18.14 -9.18
C SER A 118 -11.30 -19.08 -8.06
N ARG A 119 -10.09 -19.65 -8.21
CA ARG A 119 -9.45 -20.53 -7.22
C ARG A 119 -8.81 -19.80 -6.03
N HIS A 120 -8.63 -18.48 -6.12
CA HIS A 120 -7.95 -17.69 -5.10
C HIS A 120 -8.95 -16.97 -4.20
N GLU A 121 -8.63 -16.86 -2.91
CA GLU A 121 -9.39 -16.02 -1.98
C GLU A 121 -9.26 -14.52 -2.34
N PRO A 122 -10.30 -13.69 -2.17
CA PRO A 122 -10.13 -12.23 -2.25
C PRO A 122 -9.02 -11.75 -1.30
N GLY A 123 -8.04 -11.00 -1.83
CA GLY A 123 -6.86 -10.60 -1.07
C GLY A 123 -5.74 -11.65 -1.02
N TRP A 124 -5.77 -12.68 -1.88
CA TRP A 124 -4.76 -13.74 -1.92
C TRP A 124 -3.31 -13.25 -1.89
N CYS A 125 -2.97 -12.15 -2.59
CA CYS A 125 -1.62 -11.58 -2.55
C CYS A 125 -1.19 -11.11 -1.15
N PHE A 126 -2.12 -10.58 -0.34
CA PHE A 126 -1.86 -10.23 1.04
C PHE A 126 -1.68 -11.47 1.91
N LEU A 127 -2.54 -12.49 1.74
CA LEU A 127 -2.38 -13.77 2.44
C LEU A 127 -1.01 -14.40 2.15
N ARG A 128 -0.57 -14.36 0.89
CA ARG A 128 0.77 -14.82 0.48
C ARG A 128 1.92 -13.94 1.00
N ALA A 129 1.64 -12.69 1.37
CA ALA A 129 2.59 -11.79 2.02
C ALA A 129 2.56 -11.91 3.56
N GLY A 130 1.87 -12.92 4.11
CA GLY A 130 1.84 -13.19 5.55
C GLY A 130 0.69 -12.54 6.31
N PHE A 131 -0.22 -11.84 5.62
CA PHE A 131 -1.44 -11.33 6.26
C PHE A 131 -2.39 -12.46 6.60
N GLU A 132 -3.15 -12.27 7.66
CA GLU A 132 -4.18 -13.16 8.14
C GLU A 132 -5.55 -12.52 7.91
N LEU A 133 -6.53 -13.34 7.55
CA LEU A 133 -7.91 -12.89 7.45
C LEU A 133 -8.51 -12.79 8.86
N LEU A 134 -9.08 -11.64 9.20
CA LEU A 134 -9.86 -11.49 10.43
C LEU A 134 -11.29 -11.98 10.23
N ALA A 135 -11.93 -12.42 11.32
CA ALA A 135 -13.34 -12.79 11.32
C ALA A 135 -14.24 -11.58 11.00
N ASP A 136 -13.81 -10.40 11.44
CA ASP A 136 -14.52 -9.14 11.24
C ASP A 136 -14.57 -8.69 9.78
N ARG A 137 -15.59 -7.90 9.48
CA ARG A 137 -15.77 -7.21 8.20
C ARG A 137 -16.05 -5.74 8.45
N THR A 138 -15.74 -4.90 7.47
CA THR A 138 -16.21 -3.52 7.52
C THR A 138 -17.73 -3.46 7.38
N SER A 139 -18.36 -2.35 7.74
CA SER A 139 -19.80 -2.12 7.54
C SER A 139 -20.25 -2.26 6.07
N ARG A 140 -19.31 -2.07 5.13
CA ARG A 140 -19.50 -2.27 3.69
C ARG A 140 -19.25 -3.71 3.23
N GLY A 141 -19.00 -4.64 4.16
CA GLY A 141 -18.74 -6.06 3.88
C GLY A 141 -17.33 -6.38 3.41
N PHE A 142 -16.39 -5.41 3.40
CA PHE A 142 -15.02 -5.66 2.96
C PHE A 142 -14.32 -6.62 3.91
N ARG A 143 -13.49 -7.50 3.36
CA ARG A 143 -12.64 -8.38 4.16
C ARG A 143 -11.58 -7.55 4.85
N VAL A 144 -11.32 -7.84 6.11
CA VAL A 144 -10.23 -7.24 6.87
C VAL A 144 -9.09 -8.22 6.92
N LEU A 145 -7.92 -7.82 6.44
CA LEU A 145 -6.69 -8.60 6.57
C LEU A 145 -5.70 -7.84 7.43
N ARG A 146 -4.97 -8.57 8.29
CA ARG A 146 -4.00 -8.01 9.22
C ARG A 146 -2.67 -8.74 9.11
N LEU A 147 -1.58 -7.99 9.05
CA LEU A 147 -0.25 -8.48 9.33
C LEU A 147 0.05 -8.22 10.82
N SER A 148 0.22 -9.29 11.60
CA SER A 148 0.55 -9.17 13.03
C SER A 148 2.00 -8.68 13.22
N PRO A 149 2.31 -7.96 14.32
CA PRO A 149 3.62 -7.35 14.54
C PRO A 149 4.80 -8.31 14.37
N GLU A 150 4.67 -9.55 14.83
CA GLU A 150 5.70 -10.59 14.75
C GLU A 150 5.96 -11.13 13.33
N ARG A 151 5.06 -10.85 12.38
CA ARG A 151 5.18 -11.25 10.97
C ARG A 151 5.75 -10.15 10.09
N PHE A 152 6.09 -8.98 10.64
CA PHE A 152 6.69 -7.92 9.84
C PHE A 152 8.07 -8.36 9.31
N PRO A 153 8.37 -8.08 8.03
CA PRO A 153 9.69 -8.35 7.47
C PRO A 153 10.73 -7.42 8.11
N MET A 154 12.00 -7.82 7.98
CA MET A 154 13.13 -6.97 8.35
C MET A 154 13.05 -5.61 7.63
N PRO A 155 13.37 -4.50 8.31
CA PRO A 155 13.37 -3.17 7.71
C PRO A 155 14.30 -3.13 6.48
N CYS A 156 13.82 -2.53 5.39
CA CYS A 156 14.61 -2.34 4.19
C CYS A 156 14.20 -1.03 3.51
N GLU A 157 15.14 -0.09 3.40
CA GLU A 157 14.90 1.21 2.79
C GLU A 157 14.42 1.09 1.33
N PRO A 158 13.45 1.90 0.89
CA PRO A 158 13.13 2.00 -0.52
C PRO A 158 14.33 2.54 -1.31
N MET A 159 14.36 2.23 -2.61
CA MET A 159 15.32 2.81 -3.53
C MET A 159 15.20 4.35 -3.49
N ARG A 160 16.34 5.02 -3.44
CA ARG A 160 16.40 6.46 -3.62
C ARG A 160 16.27 6.76 -5.11
N ARG A 161 15.50 7.77 -5.47
CA ARG A 161 15.55 8.31 -6.83
C ARG A 161 16.96 8.86 -7.03
N GLN A 162 17.72 8.32 -7.97
CA GLN A 162 18.89 9.03 -8.47
C GLN A 162 18.35 10.33 -9.07
N ALA A 163 18.77 11.47 -8.52
CA ALA A 163 18.64 12.72 -9.26
C ALA A 163 19.44 12.51 -10.54
N SER A 164 18.78 12.54 -11.69
CA SER A 164 19.48 12.74 -12.94
C SER A 164 20.24 14.05 -12.79
N LEU A 165 21.55 13.98 -12.60
CA LEU A 165 22.44 15.08 -12.93
C LEU A 165 22.22 15.31 -14.42
N ASP A 166 21.38 16.28 -14.76
CA ASP A 166 21.36 16.85 -16.09
C ASP A 166 22.75 17.46 -16.30
N LEU A 167 23.68 16.65 -16.81
CA LEU A 167 24.88 17.12 -17.47
C LEU A 167 24.45 17.74 -18.80
N ARG A 168 23.81 18.91 -18.70
CA ARG A 168 23.67 19.86 -19.80
C ARG A 168 24.26 21.17 -19.30
N GLY A 169 25.46 21.48 -19.78
CA GLY A 169 25.99 22.84 -19.72
C GLY A 169 27.38 22.95 -19.11
N ALA A 170 28.39 22.51 -19.85
CA ALA A 170 29.60 23.30 -20.02
C ALA A 170 30.06 23.06 -21.46
N ALA A 171 29.82 24.09 -22.29
CA ALA A 171 30.42 24.23 -23.60
C ALA A 171 31.93 24.46 -23.46
#